data_AF-A0A136N3U5-F1
#
_entry.id   AF-A0A136N3U5-F1
#
_cell.length_a   1.000
_cell.length_b   1.000
_cell.length_c   1.000
_cell.angle_alpha   90.00
_cell.angle_beta   90.00
_cell.angle_gamma   90.00
#
_symmetry.space_group_name_H-M   'P 1'
#
loop_
_entity.id
_entity.type
_entity.pdbx_description
1 polymer ?
#
loop_
_entity_poly.entity_id
_entity_poly.type
_entity_poly.pdbx_seq_one_letter_code
_entity_poly.pdbx_strand_id
1 'polypeptide(L)'
;MHKTNKDVEYVLLDILFEEVNYTNLVSLPIQSDFVSVIDQPLKVNVPGLEDILGDKLTAFAPNTTGIPYFKKDDSMSMEIIKQLYDIGNLFDAVNDLETIKTTYYRFAKTEIAYRNSNGITENDVLEDIYQTSLCIASRGTDGKGNFGELQKGILRIKGFIFSDSYHIEKAITHASKAAYLSALIQHDAKAIDKFGNPLLMKDWQISEPLNSKMNKLKKSNPEAFFYWYKIYELRK
;
A
#
# COMPACT_ATOMS: atom_id res chain seq x y z
N MET A 1 -21.26 25.28 -1.39
CA MET A 1 -21.49 24.75 -2.75
C MET A 1 -20.22 24.97 -3.55
N HIS A 2 -19.51 23.91 -3.92
CA HIS A 2 -18.32 24.03 -4.78
C HIS A 2 -18.77 24.46 -6.18
N LYS A 3 -18.23 25.57 -6.71
CA LYS A 3 -18.49 26.04 -8.07
C LYS A 3 -17.26 25.69 -8.91
N THR A 4 -17.43 24.80 -9.88
CA THR A 4 -16.38 24.48 -10.84
C THR A 4 -16.42 25.50 -11.99
N ASN A 5 -15.28 25.75 -12.63
CA ASN A 5 -15.17 26.64 -13.80
C ASN A 5 -15.61 25.96 -15.11
N LYS A 6 -16.17 24.74 -15.05
CA LYS A 6 -16.56 23.96 -16.22
C LYS A 6 -18.07 23.79 -16.25
N ASP A 7 -18.66 24.01 -17.42
CA ASP A 7 -20.10 23.85 -17.64
C ASP A 7 -20.55 22.37 -17.58
N VAL A 8 -19.61 21.42 -17.73
CA VAL A 8 -19.87 19.98 -17.69
C VAL A 8 -18.71 19.26 -16.99
N GLU A 9 -19.03 18.41 -16.02
CA GLU A 9 -18.10 17.50 -15.36
C GLU A 9 -18.33 16.06 -15.85
N TYR A 10 -17.26 15.26 -15.88
CA TYR A 10 -17.30 13.87 -16.32
C TYR A 10 -16.88 12.94 -15.18
N VAL A 11 -17.53 11.78 -15.08
CA VAL A 11 -17.13 10.68 -14.19
C VAL A 11 -16.63 9.54 -15.06
N LEU A 12 -15.41 9.07 -14.80
CA LEU A 12 -14.88 7.86 -15.43
C LEU A 12 -15.50 6.64 -14.73
N LEU A 13 -16.13 5.77 -15.50
CA LEU A 13 -16.64 4.48 -15.03
C LEU A 13 -15.82 3.36 -15.67
N ASP A 14 -15.05 2.65 -14.85
CA ASP A 14 -14.32 1.45 -15.25
C ASP A 14 -15.06 0.22 -14.71
N ILE A 15 -15.30 -0.77 -15.58
CA ILE A 15 -16.07 -1.97 -15.25
C ILE A 15 -15.27 -3.19 -15.67
N LEU A 16 -14.88 -3.99 -14.67
CA LEU A 16 -14.31 -5.31 -14.88
C LEU A 16 -15.40 -6.37 -14.73
N PHE A 17 -15.57 -7.21 -15.76
CA PHE A 17 -16.54 -8.30 -15.76
C PHE A 17 -15.88 -9.59 -15.24
N GLU A 18 -15.98 -9.85 -13.94
CA GLU A 18 -15.45 -11.05 -13.28
C GLU A 18 -16.29 -11.47 -12.05
N GLU A 19 -16.02 -12.66 -11.53
CA GLU A 19 -16.55 -13.06 -10.22
C GLU A 19 -15.93 -12.21 -9.12
N VAL A 20 -16.72 -11.86 -8.09
CA VAL A 20 -16.24 -11.00 -7.01
C VAL A 20 -15.15 -11.72 -6.21
N ASN A 21 -13.93 -11.21 -6.33
CA ASN A 21 -12.74 -11.76 -5.69
C ASN A 21 -12.54 -11.31 -4.24
N TYR A 22 -13.46 -10.56 -3.64
CA TYR A 22 -13.35 -10.12 -2.25
C TYR A 22 -13.99 -11.11 -1.28
N THR A 23 -13.36 -11.29 -0.12
CA THR A 23 -13.81 -12.22 0.92
C THR A 23 -15.00 -11.64 1.68
N ASN A 24 -14.90 -10.38 2.11
CA ASN A 24 -15.96 -9.70 2.85
C ASN A 24 -16.53 -8.56 2.01
N LEU A 25 -17.86 -8.58 1.84
CA LEU A 25 -18.62 -7.45 1.30
C LEU A 25 -19.41 -6.79 2.42
N VAL A 26 -19.30 -5.48 2.51
CA VAL A 26 -20.04 -4.66 3.48
C VAL A 26 -21.05 -3.79 2.75
N SER A 27 -22.24 -3.68 3.32
CA SER A 27 -23.32 -2.84 2.78
C SER A 27 -23.25 -1.46 3.41
N LEU A 28 -22.87 -0.45 2.63
CA LEU A 28 -22.73 0.93 3.08
C LEU A 28 -23.78 1.84 2.42
N PRO A 29 -24.33 2.84 3.14
CA PRO A 29 -25.17 3.86 2.54
C PRO A 29 -24.33 4.78 1.63
N ILE A 30 -24.88 5.17 0.49
CA ILE A 30 -24.33 6.26 -0.34
C ILE A 30 -24.62 7.58 0.38
N GLN A 31 -23.65 8.05 1.15
CA GLN A 31 -23.71 9.30 1.89
C GLN A 31 -22.43 10.11 1.66
N SER A 32 -22.59 11.42 1.48
CA SER A 32 -21.49 12.34 1.20
C SER A 32 -21.66 13.61 2.00
N ASP A 33 -20.56 14.13 2.56
CA ASP A 33 -20.55 15.44 3.22
C ASP A 33 -20.67 16.60 2.21
N PHE A 34 -20.48 16.31 0.91
CA PHE A 34 -20.50 17.31 -0.16
C PHE A 34 -21.85 17.45 -0.85
N VAL A 35 -22.71 16.43 -0.78
CA VAL A 35 -24.00 16.39 -1.48
C VAL A 35 -25.10 16.02 -0.50
N SER A 36 -26.14 16.84 -0.43
CA SER A 36 -27.30 16.57 0.43
C SER A 36 -28.07 15.35 -0.07
N VAL A 37 -28.34 14.42 0.84
CA VAL A 37 -29.22 13.27 0.58
C VAL A 37 -30.66 13.74 0.81
N ILE A 38 -31.51 13.64 -0.22
CA ILE A 38 -32.91 14.12 -0.17
C ILE A 38 -33.83 13.08 0.49
N ASP A 39 -33.56 11.79 0.29
CA ASP A 39 -34.34 10.65 0.79
C ASP A 39 -33.49 9.68 1.62
N GLN A 40 -33.97 8.45 1.86
CA GLN A 40 -33.14 7.41 2.46
C GLN A 40 -31.95 7.07 1.54
N PRO A 41 -30.71 7.03 2.07
CA PRO A 41 -29.55 6.66 1.28
C PRO A 41 -29.71 5.27 0.66
N LEU A 42 -29.48 5.17 -0.66
CA LEU A 42 -29.32 3.88 -1.32
C LEU A 42 -28.13 3.15 -0.69
N LYS A 43 -28.24 1.83 -0.52
CA LYS A 43 -27.12 1.01 -0.05
C LYS A 43 -26.39 0.36 -1.21
N VAL A 44 -25.07 0.26 -1.09
CA VAL A 44 -24.19 -0.41 -2.04
C VAL A 44 -23.29 -1.39 -1.31
N ASN A 45 -22.98 -2.50 -1.97
CA ASN A 45 -22.01 -3.46 -1.46
C ASN A 45 -20.63 -3.05 -1.94
N VAL A 46 -19.70 -2.91 -1.00
CA VAL A 46 -18.30 -2.61 -1.27
C VAL A 46 -17.41 -3.62 -0.55
N PRO A 47 -16.15 -3.80 -0.99
CA PRO A 47 -15.22 -4.66 -0.28
C PRO A 47 -14.91 -4.16 1.14
N GLY A 48 -14.60 -5.07 2.05
CA GLY A 48 -14.10 -4.74 3.39
C GLY A 48 -12.73 -4.06 3.35
N LEU A 49 -12.31 -3.42 4.46
CA LEU A 49 -11.05 -2.68 4.48
C LEU A 49 -9.82 -3.59 4.32
N GLU A 50 -9.83 -4.75 4.97
CA GLU A 50 -8.82 -5.80 4.83
C GLU A 50 -8.71 -6.30 3.39
N ASP A 51 -9.86 -6.48 2.73
CA ASP A 51 -9.96 -6.91 1.34
C ASP A 51 -9.34 -5.87 0.39
N ILE A 52 -9.71 -4.60 0.56
CA ILE A 52 -9.12 -3.49 -0.23
C ILE A 52 -7.61 -3.44 0.00
N LEU A 53 -7.14 -3.60 1.24
CA LEU A 53 -5.72 -3.56 1.53
C LEU A 53 -4.95 -4.69 0.82
N GLY A 54 -5.49 -5.91 0.81
CA GLY A 54 -4.91 -7.06 0.12
C GLY A 54 -4.75 -6.82 -1.38
N ASP A 55 -5.81 -6.33 -2.04
CA ASP A 55 -5.81 -5.93 -3.45
C ASP A 55 -4.78 -4.82 -3.71
N LYS A 56 -4.85 -3.72 -2.97
CA LYS A 56 -3.92 -2.57 -3.10
C LYS A 56 -2.45 -2.98 -2.99
N LEU A 57 -2.15 -3.96 -2.14
CA LEU A 57 -0.79 -4.48 -2.00
C LEU A 57 -0.26 -5.06 -3.32
N THR A 58 -1.08 -5.84 -4.04
CA THR A 58 -0.72 -6.39 -5.36
C THR A 58 -0.47 -5.31 -6.41
N ALA A 59 -1.21 -4.19 -6.33
CA ALA A 59 -1.08 -3.06 -7.23
C ALA A 59 0.19 -2.21 -6.97
N PHE A 60 0.82 -2.34 -5.79
CA PHE A 60 2.03 -1.61 -5.39
C PHE A 60 3.35 -2.32 -5.78
N ALA A 61 3.30 -3.39 -6.57
CA ALA A 61 4.47 -4.16 -7.00
C ALA A 61 4.91 -3.80 -8.45
N PRO A 62 5.72 -2.73 -8.67
CA PRO A 62 5.92 -2.15 -10.01
C PRO A 62 6.77 -2.98 -10.97
N ASN A 63 7.51 -3.97 -10.49
CA ASN A 63 8.37 -4.83 -11.29
C ASN A 63 7.71 -6.18 -11.62
N THR A 64 6.51 -6.44 -11.10
CA THR A 64 5.77 -7.70 -11.28
C THR A 64 4.34 -7.42 -11.78
N THR A 65 3.34 -7.51 -10.89
CA THR A 65 1.90 -7.41 -11.21
C THR A 65 1.33 -6.01 -11.07
N GLY A 66 1.94 -5.18 -10.24
CA GLY A 66 1.44 -3.86 -9.89
C GLY A 66 1.67 -2.81 -10.97
N ILE A 67 1.37 -1.56 -10.64
CA ILE A 67 1.46 -0.45 -11.58
C ILE A 67 2.92 -0.29 -12.04
N PRO A 68 3.24 -0.50 -13.33
CA PRO A 68 4.62 -0.40 -13.81
C PRO A 68 5.09 1.05 -13.73
N TYR A 69 6.40 1.29 -13.63
CA TYR A 69 6.94 2.67 -13.60
C TYR A 69 6.52 3.52 -14.81
N PHE A 70 6.40 2.88 -15.97
CA PHE A 70 6.03 3.53 -17.22
C PHE A 70 4.95 2.74 -17.95
N LYS A 71 3.97 3.44 -18.51
CA LYS A 71 3.07 2.92 -19.54
C LYS A 71 3.36 3.70 -20.82
N LYS A 72 4.00 3.05 -21.80
CA LYS A 72 4.63 3.74 -22.93
C LYS A 72 5.64 4.78 -22.40
N ASP A 73 5.50 6.05 -22.78
CA ASP A 73 6.37 7.14 -22.35
C ASP A 73 5.89 7.86 -21.08
N ASP A 74 4.70 7.51 -20.57
CA ASP A 74 4.10 8.17 -19.41
C ASP A 74 4.58 7.55 -18.09
N SER A 75 5.14 8.40 -17.21
CA SER A 75 5.48 8.00 -15.83
C SER A 75 4.22 7.79 -14.99
N MET A 76 4.09 6.57 -14.49
CA MET A 76 3.01 6.12 -13.61
C MET A 76 3.39 6.20 -12.12
N SER A 77 4.53 6.82 -11.81
CA SER A 77 5.05 7.00 -10.45
C SER A 77 4.01 7.51 -9.45
N MET A 78 3.16 8.46 -9.87
CA MET A 78 2.09 8.99 -9.02
C MET A 78 1.04 7.93 -8.68
N GLU A 79 0.68 7.08 -9.64
CA GLU A 79 -0.31 6.02 -9.43
C GLU A 79 0.23 4.91 -8.51
N ILE A 80 1.53 4.59 -8.60
CA ILE A 80 2.23 3.70 -7.64
C ILE A 80 2.14 4.30 -6.22
N ILE A 81 2.45 5.59 -6.09
CA ILE A 81 2.43 6.26 -4.78
C ILE A 81 1.01 6.45 -4.23
N LYS A 82 -0.02 6.52 -5.09
CA LYS A 82 -1.42 6.45 -4.64
C LYS A 82 -1.73 5.10 -3.99
N GLN A 83 -1.26 3.98 -4.56
CA GLN A 83 -1.43 2.66 -3.91
C GLN A 83 -0.73 2.64 -2.54
N LEU A 84 0.49 3.17 -2.47
CA LEU A 84 1.23 3.26 -1.20
C LEU A 84 0.51 4.15 -0.15
N TYR A 85 -0.09 5.25 -0.60
CA TYR A 85 -0.88 6.11 0.24
C TYR A 85 -2.07 5.36 0.82
N ASP A 86 -2.84 4.68 -0.03
CA ASP A 86 -4.00 3.87 0.39
C ASP A 86 -3.58 2.77 1.37
N ILE A 87 -2.52 2.00 1.05
CA ILE A 87 -1.96 0.95 1.91
C ILE A 87 -1.64 1.49 3.30
N GLY A 88 -0.90 2.60 3.38
CA GLY A 88 -0.47 3.14 4.67
C GLY A 88 -1.63 3.61 5.55
N ASN A 89 -2.70 4.16 4.97
CA ASN A 89 -3.88 4.58 5.72
C ASN A 89 -4.79 3.40 6.09
N LEU A 90 -5.01 2.46 5.15
CA LEU A 90 -5.80 1.25 5.41
C LEU A 90 -5.15 0.38 6.47
N PHE A 91 -3.82 0.27 6.47
CA PHE A 91 -3.08 -0.48 7.48
C PHE A 91 -3.49 -0.05 8.89
N ASP A 92 -3.69 1.24 9.17
CA ASP A 92 -4.03 1.69 10.52
C ASP A 92 -5.46 1.34 10.95
N ALA A 93 -6.34 1.02 10.00
CA ALA A 93 -7.74 0.71 10.25
C ALA A 93 -8.05 -0.80 10.34
N VAL A 94 -7.09 -1.67 9.99
CA VAL A 94 -7.32 -3.12 9.87
C VAL A 94 -6.52 -3.95 10.87
N ASN A 95 -7.07 -5.11 11.21
CA ASN A 95 -6.43 -6.06 12.14
C ASN A 95 -6.46 -7.51 11.66
N ASP A 96 -7.39 -7.88 10.78
CA ASP A 96 -7.52 -9.27 10.32
C ASP A 96 -6.54 -9.58 9.17
N LEU A 97 -5.38 -10.12 9.56
CA LEU A 97 -4.33 -10.56 8.64
C LEU A 97 -4.77 -11.72 7.75
N GLU A 98 -5.70 -12.57 8.19
CA GLU A 98 -6.11 -13.75 7.42
C GLU A 98 -6.92 -13.34 6.19
N THR A 99 -7.84 -12.38 6.35
CA THR A 99 -8.56 -11.79 5.22
C THR A 99 -7.59 -11.09 4.25
N ILE A 100 -6.63 -10.30 4.76
CA ILE A 100 -5.62 -9.62 3.93
C ILE A 100 -4.81 -10.65 3.11
N LYS A 101 -4.31 -11.73 3.74
CA LYS A 101 -3.57 -12.82 3.09
C LYS A 101 -4.42 -13.49 2.01
N THR A 102 -5.64 -13.88 2.35
CA THR A 102 -6.56 -14.58 1.45
C THR A 102 -6.82 -13.76 0.19
N THR A 103 -7.12 -12.47 0.38
CA THR A 103 -7.42 -11.56 -0.73
C THR A 103 -6.16 -11.26 -1.54
N TYR A 104 -5.02 -11.04 -0.88
CA TYR A 104 -3.73 -10.88 -1.56
C TYR A 104 -3.42 -12.04 -2.52
N TYR A 105 -3.47 -13.30 -2.05
CA TYR A 105 -3.15 -14.45 -2.89
C TYR A 105 -4.11 -14.61 -4.07
N ARG A 106 -5.40 -14.29 -3.87
CA ARG A 106 -6.39 -14.35 -4.95
C ARG A 106 -6.10 -13.31 -6.03
N PHE A 107 -5.88 -12.05 -5.64
CA PHE A 107 -5.59 -10.97 -6.58
C PHE A 107 -4.22 -11.14 -7.24
N ALA A 108 -3.19 -11.55 -6.50
CA ALA A 108 -1.86 -11.80 -7.07
C ALA A 108 -1.94 -12.85 -8.18
N LYS A 109 -2.66 -13.96 -7.94
CA LYS A 109 -2.87 -15.00 -8.94
C LYS A 109 -3.62 -14.49 -10.18
N THR A 110 -4.69 -13.73 -9.98
CA THR A 110 -5.48 -13.13 -11.07
C THR A 110 -4.63 -12.17 -11.90
N GLU A 111 -3.87 -11.28 -11.27
CA GLU A 111 -3.02 -10.30 -11.95
C GLU A 111 -1.83 -10.94 -12.69
N ILE A 112 -1.21 -11.98 -12.12
CA ILE A 112 -0.18 -12.77 -12.82
C ILE A 112 -0.75 -13.36 -14.11
N ALA A 113 -1.96 -13.91 -14.05
CA ALA A 113 -2.64 -14.47 -15.21
C ALA A 113 -2.93 -13.41 -16.28
N TYR A 114 -3.42 -12.22 -15.90
CA TYR A 114 -3.66 -11.12 -16.84
C TYR A 114 -2.41 -10.64 -17.56
N ARG A 115 -1.26 -10.68 -16.89
CA ARG A 115 0.03 -10.28 -17.48
C ARG A 115 0.69 -11.36 -18.32
N ASN A 116 0.12 -12.57 -18.40
CA ASN A 116 0.73 -13.74 -19.04
C ASN A 116 2.20 -13.95 -18.61
N SER A 117 2.49 -13.65 -17.34
CA SER A 117 3.85 -13.62 -16.81
C SER A 117 4.28 -15.02 -16.37
N ASN A 118 4.77 -15.80 -17.32
CA ASN A 118 5.31 -17.12 -17.05
C ASN A 118 6.50 -17.02 -16.08
N GLY A 119 6.42 -17.74 -14.97
CA GLY A 119 7.49 -17.83 -13.98
C GLY A 119 7.48 -16.77 -12.88
N ILE A 120 6.51 -15.85 -12.87
CA ILE A 120 6.25 -15.00 -11.69
C ILE A 120 5.32 -15.76 -10.74
N THR A 121 5.69 -15.83 -9.47
CA THR A 121 4.88 -16.38 -8.39
C THR A 121 4.34 -15.26 -7.50
N GLU A 122 3.35 -15.58 -6.67
CA GLU A 122 2.82 -14.65 -5.66
C GLU A 122 3.92 -14.22 -4.68
N ASN A 123 4.91 -15.07 -4.39
CA ASN A 123 6.06 -14.70 -3.56
C ASN A 123 6.99 -13.70 -4.24
N ASP A 124 7.13 -13.74 -5.57
CA ASP A 124 7.90 -12.74 -6.31
C ASP A 124 7.24 -11.37 -6.23
N VAL A 125 5.90 -11.32 -6.22
CA VAL A 125 5.14 -10.09 -6.00
C VAL A 125 5.35 -9.56 -4.58
N LEU A 126 5.32 -10.41 -3.55
CA LEU A 126 5.65 -10.02 -2.16
C LEU A 126 7.07 -9.45 -2.04
N GLU A 127 8.03 -10.08 -2.73
CA GLU A 127 9.41 -9.61 -2.75
C GLU A 127 9.53 -8.27 -3.48
N ASP A 128 8.81 -8.05 -4.58
CA ASP A 128 8.77 -6.76 -5.27
C ASP A 128 8.19 -5.64 -4.39
N ILE A 129 7.11 -5.91 -3.66
CA ILE A 129 6.55 -4.99 -2.65
C ILE A 129 7.61 -4.66 -1.60
N TYR A 130 8.26 -5.69 -1.04
CA TYR A 130 9.30 -5.54 -0.03
C TYR A 130 10.47 -4.68 -0.54
N GLN A 131 10.98 -5.00 -1.74
CA GLN A 131 12.13 -4.34 -2.33
C GLN A 131 11.84 -2.90 -2.76
N THR A 132 10.65 -2.64 -3.30
CA THR A 132 10.18 -1.29 -3.62
C THR A 132 10.04 -0.44 -2.36
N SER A 133 9.50 -1.02 -1.28
CA SER A 133 9.42 -0.35 0.01
C SER A 133 10.79 -0.08 0.64
N LEU A 134 11.72 -1.04 0.56
CA LEU A 134 13.10 -0.85 1.01
C LEU A 134 13.80 0.26 0.22
N CYS A 135 13.52 0.37 -1.08
CA CYS A 135 14.00 1.46 -1.93
C CYS A 135 13.53 2.83 -1.41
N ILE A 136 12.26 2.97 -1.03
CA ILE A 136 11.74 4.21 -0.45
C ILE A 136 12.35 4.48 0.92
N ALA A 137 12.32 3.49 1.82
CA ALA A 137 12.80 3.61 3.21
C ALA A 137 14.30 3.96 3.30
N SER A 138 15.11 3.40 2.39
CA SER A 138 16.54 3.63 2.30
C SER A 138 16.92 4.85 1.44
N ARG A 139 15.92 5.55 0.89
CA ARG A 139 16.11 6.65 -0.07
C ARG A 139 16.98 6.25 -1.28
N GLY A 140 16.74 5.06 -1.81
CA GLY A 140 17.41 4.49 -2.99
C GLY A 140 18.80 3.91 -2.74
N THR A 141 19.25 3.85 -1.47
CA THR A 141 20.57 3.26 -1.15
C THR A 141 20.54 1.73 -1.00
N ASP A 142 19.34 1.16 -0.94
CA ASP A 142 19.06 -0.27 -0.85
C ASP A 142 17.73 -0.56 -1.55
N GLY A 143 17.35 -1.82 -1.67
CA GLY A 143 16.12 -2.23 -2.33
C GLY A 143 16.22 -2.23 -3.87
N LYS A 144 15.27 -2.91 -4.51
CA LYS A 144 15.10 -2.92 -5.98
C LYS A 144 13.92 -2.07 -6.38
N GLY A 145 14.19 -0.83 -6.80
CA GLY A 145 13.17 0.10 -7.30
C GLY A 145 13.80 1.31 -7.97
N ASN A 146 13.00 2.06 -8.73
CA ASN A 146 13.42 3.32 -9.34
C ASN A 146 13.13 4.48 -8.38
N PHE A 147 14.07 4.76 -7.45
CA PHE A 147 13.89 5.81 -6.44
C PHE A 147 13.62 7.19 -7.05
N GLY A 148 14.25 7.52 -8.19
CA GLY A 148 14.01 8.79 -8.88
C GLY A 148 12.56 8.97 -9.31
N GLU A 149 11.94 7.93 -9.88
CA GLU A 149 10.52 7.95 -10.23
C GLU A 149 9.63 7.93 -8.99
N LEU A 150 9.92 7.11 -7.98
CA LEU A 150 9.16 7.07 -6.72
C LEU A 150 9.14 8.45 -6.04
N GLN A 151 10.28 9.14 -5.99
CA GLN A 151 10.39 10.49 -5.45
C GLN A 151 9.55 11.50 -6.23
N LYS A 152 9.54 11.43 -7.58
CA LYS A 152 8.64 12.25 -8.40
C LYS A 152 7.17 11.98 -8.08
N GLY A 153 6.79 10.71 -7.91
CA GLY A 153 5.44 10.32 -7.51
C GLY A 153 5.02 10.93 -6.17
N ILE A 154 5.90 10.87 -5.15
CA ILE A 154 5.69 11.45 -3.82
C ILE A 154 5.52 12.98 -3.89
N LEU A 155 6.23 13.66 -4.79
CA LEU A 155 6.07 15.10 -4.98
C LEU A 155 4.75 15.45 -5.69
N ARG A 156 4.31 14.63 -6.67
CA ARG A 156 3.12 14.89 -7.49
C ARG A 156 1.80 14.60 -6.78
N ILE A 157 1.77 13.60 -5.89
CA ILE A 157 0.52 13.19 -5.21
C ILE A 157 -0.05 14.28 -4.27
N LYS A 158 0.75 15.26 -3.84
CA LYS A 158 0.35 16.31 -2.90
C LYS A 158 -0.95 17.03 -3.27
N GLY A 159 -1.20 17.28 -4.55
CA GLY A 159 -2.42 17.96 -5.02
C GLY A 159 -3.70 17.11 -4.92
N PHE A 160 -3.57 15.80 -4.68
CA PHE A 160 -4.68 14.86 -4.58
C PHE A 160 -5.06 14.51 -3.14
N ILE A 161 -4.25 14.95 -2.16
CA ILE A 161 -4.48 14.67 -0.74
C ILE A 161 -4.94 15.96 -0.08
N PHE A 162 -6.21 16.01 0.30
CA PHE A 162 -6.80 17.18 0.98
C PHE A 162 -6.53 17.19 2.50
N SER A 163 -6.36 16.02 3.11
CA SER A 163 -6.41 15.85 4.56
C SER A 163 -5.08 16.11 5.28
N ASP A 164 -3.93 15.95 4.62
CA ASP A 164 -2.61 16.13 5.22
C ASP A 164 -1.50 16.30 4.17
N SER A 165 -0.34 16.80 4.59
CA SER A 165 0.87 16.87 3.78
C SER A 165 1.49 15.49 3.56
N TYR A 166 1.71 15.12 2.30
CA TYR A 166 2.43 13.90 1.93
C TYR A 166 3.84 14.21 1.45
N HIS A 167 4.84 13.75 2.21
CA HIS A 167 6.26 13.98 1.96
C HIS A 167 7.06 12.70 2.20
N ILE A 168 8.36 12.73 1.91
CA ILE A 168 9.21 11.53 1.94
C ILE A 168 9.17 10.79 3.29
N GLU A 169 9.17 11.50 4.43
CA GLU A 169 9.13 10.81 5.74
C GLU A 169 7.81 10.03 5.94
N LYS A 170 6.67 10.59 5.53
CA LYS A 170 5.38 9.89 5.58
C LYS A 170 5.34 8.71 4.60
N ALA A 171 5.91 8.88 3.40
CA ALA A 171 6.05 7.79 2.44
C ALA A 171 6.97 6.68 2.96
N ILE A 172 8.04 7.01 3.70
CA ILE A 172 8.90 6.03 4.39
C ILE A 172 8.10 5.22 5.41
N THR A 173 7.24 5.87 6.21
CA THR A 173 6.35 5.16 7.14
C THR A 173 5.41 4.20 6.39
N HIS A 174 4.73 4.68 5.35
CA HIS A 174 3.79 3.86 4.57
C HIS A 174 4.49 2.69 3.85
N ALA A 175 5.68 2.92 3.30
CA ALA A 175 6.52 1.87 2.71
C ALA A 175 6.94 0.82 3.74
N SER A 176 7.26 1.26 4.96
CA SER A 176 7.61 0.33 6.05
C SER A 176 6.42 -0.56 6.45
N LYS A 177 5.20 -0.01 6.44
CA LYS A 177 3.95 -0.79 6.63
C LYS A 177 3.75 -1.81 5.50
N ALA A 178 3.93 -1.39 4.25
CA ALA A 178 3.80 -2.28 3.09
C ALA A 178 4.84 -3.41 3.09
N ALA A 179 6.11 -3.11 3.43
CA ALA A 179 7.15 -4.14 3.60
C ALA A 179 6.85 -5.10 4.76
N TYR A 180 6.26 -4.60 5.83
CA TYR A 180 5.89 -5.43 6.97
C TYR A 180 4.72 -6.36 6.64
N LEU A 181 3.70 -5.87 5.94
CA LEU A 181 2.63 -6.72 5.42
C LEU A 181 3.19 -7.81 4.51
N SER A 182 4.08 -7.47 3.57
CA SER A 182 4.63 -8.50 2.68
C SER A 182 5.43 -9.56 3.42
N ALA A 183 6.21 -9.18 4.43
CA ALA A 183 6.90 -10.11 5.32
C ALA A 183 5.92 -10.97 6.15
N LEU A 184 4.87 -10.38 6.73
CA LEU A 184 3.85 -11.13 7.48
C LEU A 184 3.17 -12.19 6.62
N ILE A 185 2.80 -11.84 5.39
CA ILE A 185 2.18 -12.77 4.43
C ILE A 185 3.18 -13.88 4.06
N GLN A 186 4.40 -13.50 3.69
CA GLN A 186 5.46 -14.44 3.26
C GLN A 186 5.81 -15.48 4.35
N HIS A 187 5.75 -15.08 5.62
CA HIS A 187 6.07 -15.95 6.75
C HIS A 187 4.82 -16.59 7.40
N ASP A 188 3.65 -16.50 6.76
CA ASP A 188 2.35 -16.98 7.29
C ASP A 188 2.10 -16.58 8.75
N ALA A 189 2.41 -15.33 9.08
CA ALA A 189 2.16 -14.81 10.42
C ALA A 189 0.65 -14.83 10.76
N LYS A 190 0.36 -14.84 12.07
CA LYS A 190 -1.02 -14.95 12.58
C LYS A 190 -1.63 -13.63 13.04
N ALA A 191 -0.81 -12.60 13.27
CA ALA A 191 -1.27 -11.32 13.76
C ALA A 191 -0.42 -10.17 13.20
N ILE A 192 -0.99 -8.96 13.25
CA ILE A 192 -0.32 -7.72 12.86
C ILE A 192 0.00 -6.93 14.12
N ASP A 193 1.29 -6.71 14.38
CA ASP A 193 1.70 -5.77 15.42
C ASP A 193 1.60 -4.34 14.90
N LYS A 194 1.00 -3.44 15.70
CA LYS A 194 0.91 -2.01 15.37
C LYS A 194 1.90 -1.21 16.17
N PHE A 195 2.44 -0.17 15.55
CA PHE A 195 3.28 0.78 16.26
C PHE A 195 2.48 1.48 17.36
N GLY A 196 3.05 1.48 18.56
CA GLY A 196 2.49 2.16 19.73
C GLY A 196 3.48 3.14 20.33
N ASN A 197 3.90 2.89 21.56
CA ASN A 197 4.81 3.79 22.28
C ASN A 197 6.27 3.63 21.79
N PRO A 198 6.93 4.71 21.30
CA PRO A 198 8.33 4.67 20.87
C PRO A 198 9.32 4.18 21.95
N LEU A 199 8.99 4.37 23.24
CA LEU A 199 9.88 4.03 24.36
C LEU A 199 10.17 2.53 24.48
N LEU A 200 9.30 1.68 23.93
CA LEU A 200 9.46 0.22 23.92
C LEU A 200 10.70 -0.24 23.14
N MET A 201 11.17 0.61 22.22
CA MET A 201 12.22 0.24 21.27
C MET A 201 13.61 0.69 21.70
N LYS A 202 13.79 1.21 22.93
CA LYS A 202 15.05 1.84 23.37
C LYS A 202 16.28 0.97 23.12
N ASP A 203 16.17 -0.34 23.34
CA ASP A 203 17.28 -1.29 23.23
C ASP A 203 17.23 -2.11 21.92
N TRP A 204 16.27 -1.83 21.04
CA TRP A 204 16.13 -2.55 19.76
C TRP A 204 17.24 -2.17 18.78
N GLN A 205 17.78 -3.18 18.10
CA GLN A 205 18.81 -3.00 17.08
C GLN A 205 18.59 -3.97 15.93
N ILE A 206 18.58 -3.45 14.70
CA ILE A 206 18.53 -4.24 13.47
C ILE A 206 19.97 -4.62 13.10
N SER A 207 20.19 -5.90 12.81
CA SER A 207 21.46 -6.44 12.31
C SER A 207 21.21 -7.39 11.13
N GLU A 208 22.24 -8.11 10.71
CA GLU A 208 22.13 -9.21 9.74
C GLU A 208 20.95 -10.14 10.08
N PRO A 209 20.12 -10.52 9.09
CA PRO A 209 20.35 -10.38 7.63
C PRO A 209 19.90 -9.04 7.02
N LEU A 210 19.43 -8.10 7.83
CA LEU A 210 18.96 -6.79 7.37
C LEU A 210 20.06 -5.73 7.46
N ASN A 211 19.94 -4.73 6.60
CA ASN A 211 20.88 -3.62 6.56
C ASN A 211 20.84 -2.79 7.85
N SER A 212 21.94 -2.79 8.59
CA SER A 212 22.09 -2.03 9.84
C SER A 212 21.90 -0.52 9.68
N LYS A 213 21.96 0.04 8.46
CA LYS A 213 21.61 1.45 8.19
C LYS A 213 20.16 1.78 8.56
N MET A 214 19.27 0.78 8.64
CA MET A 214 17.88 0.97 9.06
C MET A 214 17.75 1.44 10.51
N ASN A 215 18.77 1.21 11.36
CA ASN A 215 18.81 1.78 12.70
C ASN A 215 18.75 3.33 12.72
N LYS A 216 19.09 4.01 11.62
CA LYS A 216 18.94 5.48 11.52
C LYS A 216 17.48 5.93 11.67
N LEU A 217 16.53 5.10 11.20
CA LEU A 217 15.10 5.38 11.31
C LEU A 217 14.67 5.49 12.77
N LYS A 218 15.33 4.78 13.70
CA LYS A 218 14.98 4.80 15.12
C LYS A 218 14.87 6.22 15.71
N LYS A 219 15.72 7.14 15.23
CA LYS A 219 15.69 8.56 15.62
C LYS A 219 14.82 9.42 14.70
N SER A 220 14.90 9.22 13.38
CA SER A 220 14.23 10.11 12.42
C SER A 220 12.76 9.79 12.20
N ASN A 221 12.39 8.51 12.29
CA ASN A 221 11.05 7.98 12.06
C ASN A 221 10.84 6.69 12.87
N PRO A 222 10.49 6.80 14.17
CA PRO A 222 10.36 5.64 15.06
C PRO A 222 9.33 4.62 14.60
N GLU A 223 8.23 5.05 13.98
CA GLU A 223 7.20 4.15 13.45
C GLU A 223 7.75 3.30 12.30
N ALA A 224 8.45 3.91 11.35
CA ALA A 224 9.11 3.15 10.28
C ALA A 224 10.11 2.14 10.87
N PHE A 225 10.92 2.57 11.84
CA PHE A 225 11.86 1.67 12.52
C PHE A 225 11.18 0.48 13.20
N PHE A 226 10.04 0.70 13.86
CA PHE A 226 9.26 -0.37 14.48
C PHE A 226 8.94 -1.48 13.49
N TYR A 227 8.39 -1.13 12.33
CA TYR A 227 8.01 -2.12 11.31
C TYR A 227 9.24 -2.82 10.71
N TRP A 228 10.34 -2.11 10.46
CA TRP A 228 11.59 -2.76 10.01
C TRP A 228 12.19 -3.69 11.06
N TYR A 229 12.07 -3.37 12.35
CA TYR A 229 12.49 -4.28 13.41
C TYR A 229 11.57 -5.51 13.49
N LYS A 230 10.26 -5.35 13.29
CA LYS A 230 9.33 -6.48 13.22
C LYS A 230 9.63 -7.42 12.06
N ILE A 231 10.00 -6.87 10.90
CA ILE A 231 10.52 -7.65 9.76
C ILE A 231 11.79 -8.39 10.16
N TYR A 232 12.71 -7.74 10.88
CA TYR A 232 13.92 -8.37 11.40
C TYR A 232 13.62 -9.56 12.31
N GLU A 233 12.66 -9.44 13.22
CA GLU A 233 12.23 -10.56 14.07
C GLU A 233 11.69 -11.76 13.26
N LEU A 234 10.96 -11.51 12.16
CA LEU A 234 10.42 -12.56 11.30
C LEU A 234 11.47 -13.28 10.45
N ARG A 235 12.58 -12.61 10.13
CA ARG A 235 13.66 -13.11 9.26
C ARG A 235 14.87 -13.66 10.02
N LYS A 236 14.83 -13.63 11.34
CA LYS A 236 15.90 -14.12 12.22
C LYS A 236 15.91 -15.64 12.31
#